data_AF-A0A351FQA6-F1
#
_entry.id   AF-A0A351FQA6-F1
#
_cell.length_a   1.000
_cell.length_b   1.000
_cell.length_c   1.000
_cell.angle_alpha   90.00
_cell.angle_beta   90.00
_cell.angle_gamma   90.00
#
_symmetry.space_group_name_H-M   'P 1'
#
loop_
_entity.id
_entity.type
_entity.pdbx_description
1 polymer ?
#
loop_
_entity_poly.entity_id
_entity_poly.type
_entity_poly.pdbx_seq_one_letter_code
_entity_poly.pdbx_strand_id
1 'polypeptide(L)' 'MHRRIVTSSTFRQRAGADTTVRTRDPDNRWLARGPRIPLAAETVRDNALAIAGLLDRRIGGPS' A
#
# COMPACT_ATOMS: atom_id res chain seq x y z
N MET A 1 -17.86 10.54 18.96
CA MET A 1 -17.38 11.36 17.82
C MET A 1 -16.68 10.54 16.73
N HIS A 2 -15.73 9.66 17.06
CA HIS A 2 -14.95 8.89 16.07
C HIS A 2 -15.80 8.16 15.00
N ARG A 3 -16.91 7.52 15.39
CA ARG A 3 -17.81 6.85 14.43
C ARG A 3 -18.31 7.79 13.33
N ARG A 4 -18.75 9.01 13.68
CA ARG A 4 -19.26 9.98 12.70
C ARG A 4 -18.18 10.43 11.72
N ILE A 5 -16.94 10.57 12.20
CA ILE A 5 -15.78 10.99 11.39
C ILE A 5 -15.44 9.89 10.36
N VAL A 6 -15.23 8.65 10.82
CA VAL A 6 -14.85 7.54 9.93
C VAL A 6 -15.97 7.12 8.99
N THR A 7 -17.23 7.41 9.32
CA THR A 7 -18.38 7.16 8.44
C THR A 7 -18.83 8.39 7.65
N SER A 8 -18.08 9.50 7.66
CA SER A 8 -18.41 10.67 6.85
C SER A 8 -18.21 10.38 5.35
N SER A 9 -18.93 11.10 4.49
CA SER A 9 -18.73 10.99 3.04
C SER A 9 -17.30 11.41 2.67
N THR A 10 -16.81 12.52 3.25
CA THR A 10 -15.46 13.05 3.04
C THR A 10 -14.37 12.06 3.43
N PHE A 11 -14.45 11.41 4.60
CA PHE A 11 -13.45 10.41 5.01
C PHE A 11 -13.44 9.17 4.11
N ARG A 12 -14.59 8.81 3.53
CA ARG A 12 -14.70 7.68 2.59
C ARG A 12 -14.43 8.05 1.13
N GLN A 13 -14.20 9.33 0.80
CA GLN A 13 -13.81 9.71 -0.55
C GLN A 13 -12.49 9.03 -0.90
N ARG A 14 -12.48 8.32 -2.04
CA ARG A 14 -11.28 7.68 -2.58
C ARG A 14 -10.85 8.42 -3.83
N ALA A 15 -9.62 8.92 -3.83
CA ALA A 15 -8.94 9.41 -5.02
C ALA A 15 -8.24 8.24 -5.73
N GLY A 16 -9.03 7.28 -6.22
CA GLY A 16 -8.51 6.20 -7.06
C GLY A 16 -8.29 6.70 -8.49
N ALA A 17 -7.18 6.33 -9.12
CA ALA A 17 -7.00 6.58 -10.54
C ALA A 17 -8.04 5.80 -11.35
N ASP A 18 -8.63 6.45 -12.37
CA ASP A 18 -9.61 5.81 -13.24
C ASP A 18 -9.00 4.58 -13.95
N THR A 19 -9.80 3.51 -14.01
CA THR A 19 -9.49 2.28 -14.72
C THR A 19 -9.14 2.52 -16.18
N THR A 20 -9.80 3.48 -16.83
CA THR A 20 -9.54 3.84 -18.24
C THR A 20 -8.11 4.37 -18.43
N VAL A 21 -7.65 5.22 -17.51
CA VAL A 21 -6.30 5.79 -17.50
C VAL A 21 -5.26 4.70 -17.28
N ARG A 22 -5.52 3.74 -16.36
CA ARG A 22 -4.61 2.59 -16.13
C ARG A 22 -4.46 1.68 -17.34
N THR A 23 -5.52 1.49 -18.13
CA THR A 23 -5.46 0.64 -19.33
C THR A 23 -4.75 1.35 -20.48
N ARG A 24 -4.97 2.66 -20.64
CA ARG A 24 -4.34 3.46 -21.71
C ARG A 24 -2.87 3.76 -21.45
N ASP A 25 -2.49 3.92 -20.17
CA ASP A 25 -1.14 4.25 -19.76
C ASP A 25 -0.73 3.44 -18.51
N PRO A 26 -0.38 2.15 -18.69
CA PRO A 26 0.00 1.26 -17.59
C PRO A 26 1.28 1.73 -16.87
N ASP A 27 2.21 2.32 -17.64
CA ASP A 27 3.51 2.80 -17.18
C ASP A 27 3.44 4.20 -16.56
N ASN A 28 2.28 4.86 -16.57
CA ASN A 28 2.08 6.22 -16.06
C ASN A 28 2.98 7.28 -16.72
N ARG A 29 3.21 7.19 -18.03
CA ARG A 29 3.97 8.18 -18.82
C ARG A 29 3.30 9.54 -18.92
N TRP A 30 1.97 9.60 -18.85
CA TRP A 30 1.19 10.84 -18.90
C TRP A 30 1.08 11.53 -17.54
N LEU A 31 1.62 10.93 -16.47
CA LEU A 31 1.63 11.46 -15.11
C LEU A 31 0.22 11.75 -14.55
N ALA A 32 -0.80 11.08 -15.06
CA ALA A 32 -2.19 11.23 -14.62
C ALA A 32 -2.46 10.65 -13.22
N ARG A 33 -1.47 9.99 -12.61
CA ARG A 33 -1.53 9.31 -11.32
C ARG A 33 -0.17 9.34 -10.63
N GLY A 34 -0.16 9.13 -9.32
CA GLY A 34 1.09 9.08 -8.55
C GLY A 34 2.03 7.95 -9.02
N PRO A 35 3.36 8.11 -8.85
CA PRO A 35 4.33 7.10 -9.26
C PRO A 35 4.08 5.78 -8.53
N ARG A 36 4.28 4.67 -9.24
CA ARG A 36 4.30 3.33 -8.64
C ARG A 36 5.67 3.08 -8.06
N ILE A 37 5.78 3.06 -6.73
CA ILE A 37 7.00 2.69 -6.03
C ILE A 37 6.86 1.22 -5.63
N PRO A 38 7.70 0.31 -6.14
CA PRO A 38 7.68 -1.08 -5.70
C PRO A 38 8.02 -1.16 -4.20
N LEU A 39 7.43 -2.12 -3.51
CA LEU A 39 7.81 -2.38 -2.12
C LEU A 39 9.26 -2.86 -2.06
N ALA A 40 9.97 -2.44 -1.01
CA ALA A 40 11.30 -2.95 -0.72
C ALA A 40 11.25 -4.48 -0.50
N ALA A 41 12.32 -5.18 -0.88
CA ALA A 41 12.38 -6.64 -0.79
C ALA A 41 12.19 -7.13 0.66
N GLU A 42 12.72 -6.37 1.61
CA GLU A 42 12.58 -6.56 3.05
C GLU A 42 11.12 -6.48 3.47
N THR A 43 10.38 -5.47 2.98
CA THR A 43 8.96 -5.33 3.29
C THR A 43 8.14 -6.50 2.74
N VAL A 44 8.46 -6.97 1.53
CA VAL A 44 7.79 -8.13 0.92
C VAL A 44 8.07 -9.39 1.74
N ARG A 45 9.33 -9.63 2.12
CA ARG A 45 9.74 -10.76 2.97
C ARG A 45 9.05 -10.70 4.33
N ASP A 46 9.09 -9.57 5.01
CA ASP A 46 8.55 -9.43 6.37
C ASP A 46 7.03 -9.59 6.36
N ASN A 47 6.35 -9.12 5.31
CA ASN A 47 4.92 -9.36 5.12
C ASN A 47 4.63 -10.86 4.98
N ALA A 48 5.40 -11.58 4.15
CA ALA A 48 5.25 -13.02 3.99
C ALA A 48 5.50 -13.78 5.30
N LEU A 49 6.58 -13.43 6.03
CA LEU A 49 6.90 -14.02 7.33
C LEU A 49 5.81 -13.72 8.37
N ALA A 50 5.27 -12.50 8.40
CA ALA A 50 4.22 -12.12 9.34
C ALA A 50 2.94 -12.91 9.11
N ILE A 51 2.51 -13.03 7.86
CA ILE A 51 1.31 -13.79 7.48
C ILE A 51 1.48 -15.27 7.79
N ALA A 52 2.68 -15.82 7.57
CA ALA A 52 3.02 -17.21 7.89
C ALA A 52 3.21 -17.47 9.40
N GLY A 53 3.20 -16.44 10.26
CA GLY A 53 3.51 -16.58 11.69
C GLY A 53 4.98 -16.89 11.99
N LEU A 54 5.86 -16.67 11.01
CA LEU A 54 7.30 -16.97 11.07
C LEU A 54 8.16 -15.72 11.35
N LEU A 55 7.54 -14.54 11.43
CA LEU A 55 8.28 -13.31 11.70
C LEU A 55 8.77 -13.28 13.14
N ASP A 56 10.08 -13.42 13.32
CA ASP A 56 10.75 -13.16 14.60
C ASP A 56 10.90 -11.65 14.80
N ARG A 57 10.41 -11.13 15.93
CA ARG A 57 10.46 -9.71 16.30
C ARG A 57 11.58 -9.38 17.28
N ARG A 58 12.39 -10.36 17.68
CA ARG A 58 13.53 -10.14 18.56
C ARG A 58 14.55 -9.24 17.86
N ILE A 59 14.98 -8.20 18.57
CA ILE A 59 16.00 -7.27 18.08
C ILE A 59 17.36 -7.89 18.40
N GLY A 60 18.19 -8.07 17.37
CA GLY A 60 19.52 -8.70 17.47
C GLY A 60 19.53 -10.19 17.08
N GLY A 61 20.69 -10.68 16.66
CA GLY A 61 20.95 -12.09 16.30
C GLY A 61 22.34 -12.53 16.75
N PRO A 62 22.66 -13.83 16.74
CA PRO A 62 24.01 -14.30 17.05
C PRO A 62 25.01 -13.63 16.09
N SER A 63 26.04 -13.01 16.66
CA SER A 63 27.12 -12.33 15.91
C SER A 63 28.10 -13.33 15.32
#